data_AF-A0A3N4M0Y6-F1
#
_entry.id   AF-A0A3N4M0Y6-F1
#
_cell.length_a   1.000
_cell.length_b   1.000
_cell.length_c   1.000
_cell.angle_alpha   90.00
_cell.angle_beta   90.00
_cell.angle_gamma   90.00
#
_symmetry.space_group_name_H-M   'P 1'
#
loop_
_entity.id
_entity.type
_entity.pdbx_description
1 polymer ?
#
loop_
_entity_poly.entity_id
_entity_poly.type
_entity_poly.pdbx_seq_one_letter_code
_entity_poly.pdbx_strand_id
1 'polypeptide(L)'
;MEFWKKVFSIAEDAGLVDHGMDLWRDAARQMFKALPTNMSDQGAMLPLNTAQHRRLTVEEANRPCTAYNPQTLLETLNEFTGKTHTMESQKRLRDTLGAACDGSRNCDFGTIYSWYRLEATGLLRGTDLWESLWDPMAALKSHSDVGHSRVNIKTGCHGNKVIHHHKFADPLRLWDLYSHRVIPFRWFKMSELSVISVTQIFHYANYWAISHSWVADDELVAVTTQVNQEQHPVPLPRDVSLDDIRDELLQLGGQFCWLDILCHRQKCIDYNGQPFPGWEDRTVNNHKWPELEEMRKEEWKAYMPMMGQIYQKAKKTVRWFNGIGREFSTTGWKDDRHWCNRVWTLQETCDWDDNFLTGGYPGGDLDLNVKCEYGGEWLTARALLKSTLKRTPFMLQLAALDLRRDAYCWETFRKYFVAINERVCSNNVDRVNGLNFLLCLDPIPVYQENDTVEKAWTRSWSILHEGLSKAIQVELKLSEPTWQDLLNHLKITPGKPSPRVMGVDKP
;
A
#
# COMPACT_ATOMS: atom_id res chain seq x y z
N MET A 1 -16.81 -21.19 17.09
CA MET A 1 -18.22 -21.63 17.09
C MET A 1 -19.13 -20.58 17.74
N GLU A 2 -18.83 -20.10 18.94
CA GLU A 2 -19.59 -19.02 19.61
C GLU A 2 -19.61 -17.70 18.84
N PHE A 3 -18.52 -17.33 18.16
CA PHE A 3 -18.48 -16.18 17.24
C PHE A 3 -19.56 -16.27 16.16
N TRP A 4 -19.69 -17.43 15.50
CA TRP A 4 -20.67 -17.64 14.44
C TRP A 4 -22.10 -17.70 14.96
N LYS A 5 -22.34 -18.31 16.12
CA LYS A 5 -23.67 -18.25 16.79
C LYS A 5 -24.10 -16.82 17.05
N LYS A 6 -23.16 -15.96 17.47
CA LYS A 6 -23.41 -14.54 17.72
C LYS A 6 -23.70 -13.77 16.43
N VAL A 7 -22.97 -14.06 15.35
CA VAL A 7 -23.22 -13.49 14.01
C VAL A 7 -24.60 -13.91 13.48
N PHE A 8 -25.00 -15.18 13.64
CA PHE A 8 -26.31 -15.67 13.21
C PHE A 8 -27.47 -15.09 14.03
N SER A 9 -27.31 -14.94 15.35
CA SER A 9 -28.30 -14.28 16.21
C SER A 9 -28.51 -12.82 15.80
N ILE A 10 -27.42 -12.08 15.51
CA ILE A 10 -27.50 -10.69 15.03
C ILE A 10 -28.21 -10.60 13.67
N ALA A 11 -28.03 -11.60 12.80
CA ALA A 11 -28.67 -11.64 11.50
C ALA A 11 -30.18 -11.98 11.58
N GLU A 12 -30.57 -12.86 12.50
CA GLU A 12 -31.97 -13.17 12.81
C GLU A 12 -32.69 -11.94 13.42
N ASP A 13 -32.07 -11.27 14.39
CA ASP A 13 -32.61 -10.07 15.02
C ASP A 13 -32.77 -8.89 14.04
N ALA A 14 -31.98 -8.87 12.96
CA ALA A 14 -32.04 -7.87 11.90
C ALA A 14 -33.05 -8.21 10.77
N GLY A 15 -33.79 -9.33 10.87
CA GLY A 15 -34.78 -9.73 9.87
C GLY A 15 -34.19 -10.17 8.52
N LEU A 16 -32.92 -10.58 8.48
CA LEU A 16 -32.20 -10.93 7.26
C LEU A 16 -32.46 -12.37 6.77
N VAL A 17 -33.55 -12.99 7.21
CA VAL A 17 -33.85 -14.41 6.97
C VAL A 17 -34.85 -14.54 5.82
N ASP A 18 -34.34 -14.54 4.60
CA ASP A 18 -35.08 -15.03 3.43
C ASP A 18 -34.36 -16.24 2.80
N HIS A 19 -35.14 -17.04 2.04
CA HIS A 19 -34.91 -18.41 1.53
C HIS A 19 -33.50 -18.81 1.02
N GLY A 20 -32.58 -17.87 0.77
CA GLY A 20 -31.19 -18.15 0.41
C GLY A 20 -30.32 -18.64 1.58
N MET A 21 -30.72 -18.39 2.83
CA MET A 21 -29.95 -18.74 4.03
C MET A 21 -30.04 -20.23 4.42
N ASP A 22 -31.10 -20.96 4.02
CA ASP A 22 -31.26 -22.37 4.36
C ASP A 22 -30.33 -23.29 3.56
N LEU A 23 -30.13 -22.99 2.26
CA LEU A 23 -29.08 -23.60 1.43
C LEU A 23 -27.67 -23.33 2.01
N TRP A 24 -27.47 -22.15 2.59
CA TRP A 24 -26.23 -21.75 3.25
C TRP A 24 -25.98 -22.49 4.58
N ARG A 25 -27.03 -22.69 5.39
CA ARG A 25 -26.97 -23.50 6.62
C ARG A 25 -26.55 -24.94 6.31
N ASP A 26 -27.10 -25.53 5.26
CA ASP A 26 -26.79 -26.91 4.90
C ASP A 26 -25.41 -27.06 4.25
N ALA A 27 -24.99 -26.11 3.41
CA ALA A 27 -23.63 -26.08 2.87
C ALA A 27 -22.57 -25.91 3.97
N ALA A 28 -22.79 -24.99 4.91
CA ALA A 28 -21.89 -24.79 6.05
C ALA A 28 -21.82 -26.04 6.94
N ARG A 29 -22.96 -26.69 7.25
CA ARG A 29 -22.99 -27.94 8.03
C ARG A 29 -22.27 -29.10 7.34
N GLN A 30 -22.38 -29.22 6.01
CA GLN A 30 -21.66 -30.23 5.23
C GLN A 30 -20.15 -29.94 5.19
N MET A 31 -19.74 -28.68 5.05
CA MET A 31 -18.34 -28.27 5.11
C MET A 31 -17.72 -28.52 6.49
N PHE A 32 -18.46 -28.30 7.59
CA PHE A 32 -18.00 -28.58 8.95
C PHE A 32 -17.82 -30.08 9.23
N LYS A 33 -18.63 -30.96 8.62
CA LYS A 33 -18.43 -32.42 8.70
C LYS A 33 -17.21 -32.90 7.91
N ALA A 34 -16.77 -32.12 6.91
CA ALA A 34 -15.62 -32.45 6.06
C ALA A 34 -14.28 -31.92 6.57
N LEU A 35 -14.28 -31.05 7.59
CA LEU A 35 -13.05 -30.58 8.22
C LEU A 35 -12.51 -31.66 9.19
N PRO A 36 -11.26 -32.12 9.02
CA PRO A 36 -10.68 -33.10 9.95
C PRO A 36 -10.63 -32.51 11.37
N THR A 37 -11.13 -33.27 12.34
CA THR A 37 -11.36 -32.87 13.75
C THR A 37 -10.11 -32.53 14.58
N ASN A 38 -8.92 -32.47 13.95
CA ASN A 38 -7.65 -32.31 14.65
C ASN A 38 -6.93 -30.99 14.31
N MET A 39 -7.66 -29.91 14.06
CA MET A 39 -7.07 -28.56 14.17
C MET A 39 -7.12 -28.09 15.63
N SER A 40 -6.31 -28.72 16.48
CA SER A 40 -5.92 -28.15 17.77
C SER A 40 -4.88 -27.07 17.53
N ASP A 41 -5.16 -25.80 17.88
CA ASP A 41 -4.22 -24.71 18.18
C ASP A 41 -2.84 -24.68 17.49
N GLN A 42 -2.79 -25.09 16.23
CA GLN A 42 -1.60 -25.11 15.37
C GLN A 42 -1.83 -24.32 14.08
N GLY A 43 -2.63 -23.25 14.17
CA GLY A 43 -2.57 -22.12 13.24
C GLY A 43 -1.29 -21.29 13.39
N ALA A 44 -0.27 -21.81 14.08
CA ALA A 44 1.06 -21.25 14.02
C ALA A 44 1.55 -21.40 12.57
N MET A 45 1.71 -20.25 11.90
CA MET A 45 2.68 -20.11 10.83
C MET A 45 3.85 -21.04 11.12
N LEU A 46 4.30 -21.85 10.14
CA LEU A 46 5.70 -22.25 10.15
C LEU A 46 6.47 -20.94 10.38
N PRO A 47 7.16 -20.75 11.52
CA PRO A 47 7.98 -19.58 11.69
C PRO A 47 8.90 -19.61 10.47
N LEU A 48 8.88 -18.56 9.65
CA LEU A 48 10.04 -18.31 8.81
C LEU A 48 11.19 -18.38 9.80
N ASN A 49 12.06 -19.38 9.66
CA ASN A 49 13.16 -19.65 10.59
C ASN A 49 14.17 -18.51 10.44
N THR A 50 13.77 -17.35 10.93
CA THR A 50 14.40 -16.04 10.82
C THR A 50 15.42 -15.86 11.92
N ALA A 51 15.40 -16.73 12.93
CA ALA A 51 16.42 -16.82 13.96
C ALA A 51 17.82 -17.08 13.39
N GLN A 52 17.92 -17.64 12.18
CA GLN A 52 19.21 -17.87 11.49
C GLN A 52 19.60 -16.77 10.50
N HIS A 53 18.68 -15.87 10.14
CA HIS A 53 18.94 -14.83 9.15
C HIS A 53 19.41 -13.55 9.86
N ARG A 54 20.64 -13.13 9.58
CA ARG A 54 21.25 -11.95 10.19
C ARG A 54 20.75 -10.65 9.52
N ARG A 55 20.46 -9.64 10.34
CA ARG A 55 20.21 -8.27 9.86
C ARG A 55 21.53 -7.62 9.47
N LEU A 56 21.64 -7.07 8.26
CA LEU A 56 22.85 -6.39 7.81
C LEU A 56 22.98 -5.02 8.47
N THR A 57 24.20 -4.66 8.87
CA THR A 57 24.55 -3.24 9.09
C THR A 57 24.51 -2.46 7.77
N VAL A 58 24.48 -1.13 7.85
CA VAL A 58 24.49 -0.27 6.66
C VAL A 58 25.77 -0.47 5.85
N GLU A 59 26.92 -0.58 6.53
CA GLU A 59 28.22 -0.82 5.91
C GLU A 59 28.30 -2.19 5.22
N GLU A 60 27.72 -3.23 5.82
CA GLU A 60 27.62 -4.55 5.20
C GLU A 60 26.74 -4.52 3.97
N ALA A 61 25.55 -3.91 4.05
CA ALA A 61 24.62 -3.82 2.94
C ALA A 61 25.20 -3.05 1.75
N ASN A 62 25.90 -1.94 2.02
CA ASN A 62 26.49 -1.06 1.00
C ASN A 62 27.80 -1.57 0.42
N ARG A 63 28.37 -2.66 0.94
CA ARG A 63 29.66 -3.17 0.44
C ARG A 63 29.50 -3.65 -1.01
N PRO A 64 30.32 -3.16 -1.96
CA PRO A 64 30.26 -3.64 -3.34
C PRO A 64 30.58 -5.14 -3.44
N CYS A 65 29.83 -5.86 -4.28
CA CYS A 65 30.08 -7.28 -4.54
C CYS A 65 31.43 -7.52 -5.22
N THR A 66 31.99 -6.51 -5.92
CA THR A 66 33.34 -6.56 -6.50
C THR A 66 34.46 -6.68 -5.47
N ALA A 67 34.18 -6.43 -4.18
CA ALA A 67 35.11 -6.68 -3.09
C ALA A 67 35.28 -8.19 -2.78
N TYR A 68 34.46 -9.05 -3.38
CA TYR A 68 34.47 -10.48 -3.17
C TYR A 68 34.83 -11.23 -4.46
N ASN A 69 35.32 -12.45 -4.32
CA ASN A 69 35.16 -13.45 -5.37
C ASN A 69 33.89 -14.29 -5.11
N PRO A 70 33.33 -14.97 -6.13
CA PRO A 70 32.06 -15.68 -5.99
C PRO A 70 32.02 -16.72 -4.84
N GLN A 71 33.14 -17.38 -4.57
CA GLN A 71 33.26 -18.37 -3.50
C GLN A 71 33.17 -17.70 -2.12
N THR A 72 33.98 -16.67 -1.89
CA THR A 72 33.97 -15.90 -0.62
C THR A 72 32.64 -15.18 -0.39
N LEU A 73 31.98 -14.74 -1.46
CA LEU A 73 30.64 -14.17 -1.39
C LEU A 73 29.62 -15.22 -0.92
N LEU A 74 29.66 -16.44 -1.50
CA LEU A 74 28.78 -17.52 -1.08
C LEU A 74 29.01 -17.93 0.37
N GLU A 75 30.26 -18.03 0.81
CA GLU A 75 30.62 -18.36 2.19
C GLU A 75 30.02 -17.34 3.16
N THR A 76 30.13 -16.05 2.84
CA THR A 76 29.54 -14.96 3.64
C THR A 76 28.00 -15.07 3.63
N LEU A 77 27.37 -15.31 2.48
CA LEU A 77 25.91 -15.47 2.38
C LEU A 77 25.39 -16.67 3.19
N ASN A 78 26.10 -17.80 3.13
CA ASN A 78 25.83 -19.00 3.92
C ASN A 78 25.89 -18.70 5.41
N GLU A 79 26.94 -18.03 5.88
CA GLU A 79 27.10 -17.64 7.28
C GLU A 79 25.92 -16.77 7.76
N PHE A 80 25.52 -15.78 6.97
CA PHE A 80 24.46 -14.83 7.34
C PHE A 80 23.04 -15.39 7.25
N THR A 81 22.86 -16.57 6.67
CA THR A 81 21.55 -17.23 6.53
C THR A 81 21.50 -18.59 7.24
N GLY A 82 22.62 -19.06 7.80
CA GLY A 82 22.74 -20.40 8.36
C GLY A 82 22.65 -21.52 7.31
N LYS A 83 22.94 -21.22 6.03
CA LYS A 83 22.91 -22.19 4.93
C LYS A 83 24.29 -22.77 4.68
N THR A 84 24.33 -23.86 3.91
CA THR A 84 25.56 -24.59 3.56
C THR A 84 25.58 -24.93 2.06
N HIS A 85 25.13 -24.00 1.22
CA HIS A 85 25.18 -24.19 -0.24
C HIS A 85 26.64 -24.18 -0.72
N THR A 86 26.96 -24.98 -1.73
CA THR A 86 28.28 -24.96 -2.37
C THR A 86 28.17 -24.46 -3.81
N MET A 87 29.28 -24.05 -4.42
CA MET A 87 29.28 -23.65 -5.83
C MET A 87 28.84 -24.81 -6.74
N GLU A 88 29.12 -26.05 -6.37
CA GLU A 88 28.71 -27.24 -7.14
C GLU A 88 27.22 -27.53 -7.00
N SER A 89 26.59 -27.08 -5.91
CA SER A 89 25.21 -27.42 -5.58
C SER A 89 24.22 -26.89 -6.62
N GLN A 90 24.48 -25.71 -7.20
CA GLN A 90 23.56 -25.06 -8.14
C GLN A 90 24.31 -24.19 -9.16
N LYS A 91 24.20 -24.54 -10.46
CA LYS A 91 24.77 -23.72 -11.57
C LYS A 91 24.29 -22.26 -11.50
N ARG A 92 23.00 -22.04 -11.23
CA ARG A 92 22.39 -20.72 -11.16
C ARG A 92 22.99 -19.83 -10.08
N LEU A 93 23.23 -20.39 -8.90
CA LEU A 93 23.88 -19.68 -7.79
C LEU A 93 25.27 -19.22 -8.23
N ARG A 94 26.07 -20.09 -8.86
CA ARG A 94 27.39 -19.72 -9.39
C ARG A 94 27.31 -18.57 -10.39
N ASP A 95 26.43 -18.68 -11.38
CA ASP A 95 26.29 -17.68 -12.43
C ASP A 95 25.88 -16.32 -11.84
N THR A 96 24.97 -16.34 -10.86
CA THR A 96 24.48 -15.12 -10.20
C THR A 96 25.57 -14.44 -9.37
N LEU A 97 26.31 -15.21 -8.57
CA LEU A 97 27.42 -14.68 -7.78
C LEU A 97 28.58 -14.22 -8.66
N GLY A 98 28.83 -14.91 -9.77
CA GLY A 98 29.78 -14.49 -10.81
C GLY A 98 29.44 -13.11 -11.36
N ALA A 99 28.21 -12.92 -11.85
CA ALA A 99 27.74 -11.65 -12.38
C ALA A 99 27.70 -10.53 -11.32
N ALA A 100 27.46 -10.85 -10.05
CA ALA A 100 27.52 -9.87 -8.97
C ALA A 100 28.96 -9.39 -8.71
N CYS A 101 29.95 -10.28 -8.78
CA CYS A 101 31.34 -9.97 -8.45
C CYS A 101 32.13 -9.36 -9.62
N ASP A 102 31.71 -9.54 -10.87
CA ASP A 102 32.47 -9.11 -12.06
C ASP A 102 32.45 -7.58 -12.31
N GLY A 103 31.63 -6.84 -11.55
CA GLY A 103 31.51 -5.39 -11.63
C GLY A 103 30.66 -4.86 -12.79
N SER A 104 30.15 -5.72 -13.66
CA SER A 104 29.34 -5.32 -14.82
C SER A 104 27.98 -4.71 -14.45
N ARG A 105 27.48 -4.97 -13.24
CA ARG A 105 26.12 -4.61 -12.82
C ARG A 105 26.05 -3.68 -11.59
N ASN A 106 27.18 -3.19 -11.07
CA ASN A 106 27.26 -2.35 -9.86
C ASN A 106 26.40 -2.90 -8.70
N CYS A 107 26.59 -4.17 -8.36
CA CYS A 107 25.84 -4.87 -7.32
C CYS A 107 26.47 -4.64 -5.93
N ASP A 108 25.65 -4.40 -4.93
CA ASP A 108 26.06 -4.41 -3.53
C ASP A 108 25.62 -5.69 -2.80
N PHE A 109 26.24 -5.93 -1.65
CA PHE A 109 26.01 -7.12 -0.84
C PHE A 109 24.57 -7.20 -0.33
N GLY A 110 23.93 -6.08 0.01
CA GLY A 110 22.52 -6.06 0.43
C GLY A 110 21.57 -6.57 -0.65
N THR A 111 21.80 -6.22 -1.91
CA THR A 111 20.96 -6.63 -3.03
C THR A 111 21.04 -8.14 -3.24
N ILE A 112 22.26 -8.69 -3.30
CA ILE A 112 22.44 -10.15 -3.47
C ILE A 112 22.01 -10.93 -2.23
N TYR A 113 22.21 -10.38 -1.03
CA TYR A 113 21.73 -10.96 0.23
C TYR A 113 20.21 -11.08 0.25
N SER A 114 19.48 -10.06 -0.20
CA SER A 114 18.01 -10.10 -0.30
C SER A 114 17.53 -11.26 -1.16
N TRP A 115 18.12 -11.40 -2.36
CA TRP A 115 17.79 -12.46 -3.30
C TRP A 115 18.07 -13.84 -2.71
N TYR A 116 19.28 -14.02 -2.15
CA TYR A 116 19.70 -15.28 -1.57
C TYR A 116 18.86 -15.66 -0.34
N ARG A 117 18.49 -14.68 0.49
CA ARG A 117 17.59 -14.87 1.63
C ARG A 117 16.19 -15.30 1.20
N LEU A 118 15.63 -14.72 0.13
CA LEU A 118 14.36 -15.16 -0.41
C LEU A 118 14.43 -16.60 -0.94
N GLU A 119 15.53 -16.96 -1.61
CA GLU A 119 15.76 -18.33 -2.07
C GLU A 119 15.84 -19.30 -0.87
N ALA A 120 16.65 -18.94 0.13
CA ALA A 120 16.89 -19.70 1.35
C ALA A 120 15.63 -19.94 2.20
N THR A 121 14.66 -19.02 2.14
CA THR A 121 13.36 -19.11 2.83
C THR A 121 12.26 -19.75 1.97
N GLY A 122 12.55 -20.11 0.72
CA GLY A 122 11.55 -20.61 -0.23
C GLY A 122 10.54 -19.56 -0.68
N LEU A 123 10.80 -18.28 -0.39
CA LEU A 123 9.99 -17.14 -0.79
C LEU A 123 10.37 -16.59 -2.17
N LEU A 124 11.41 -17.10 -2.83
CA LEU A 124 11.76 -16.66 -4.18
C LEU A 124 10.80 -17.23 -5.23
N ARG A 125 10.20 -16.35 -6.06
CA ARG A 125 9.31 -16.72 -7.17
C ARG A 125 10.11 -17.11 -8.40
N GLY A 126 10.16 -18.41 -8.69
CA GLY A 126 10.66 -18.94 -9.97
C GLY A 126 12.15 -18.69 -10.24
N THR A 127 12.62 -19.31 -11.32
CA THR A 127 14.06 -19.39 -11.65
C THR A 127 14.53 -18.32 -12.65
N ASP A 128 13.61 -17.68 -13.37
CA ASP A 128 13.95 -16.80 -14.51
C ASP A 128 14.00 -15.31 -14.14
N LEU A 129 13.73 -14.98 -12.88
CA LEU A 129 13.78 -13.61 -12.35
C LEU A 129 15.20 -13.14 -12.01
N TRP A 130 16.23 -13.66 -12.67
CA TRP A 130 17.60 -13.17 -12.52
C TRP A 130 17.89 -11.97 -13.44
N GLU A 131 17.19 -11.89 -14.61
CA GLU A 131 16.85 -10.73 -15.49
C GLU A 131 16.95 -9.29 -14.96
N SER A 132 16.81 -9.21 -13.67
CA SER A 132 15.60 -8.71 -13.06
C SER A 132 15.97 -8.09 -11.72
N LEU A 133 16.97 -8.72 -11.09
CA LEU A 133 18.03 -8.11 -10.31
C LEU A 133 18.65 -6.90 -11.02
N TRP A 134 18.89 -7.03 -12.33
CA TRP A 134 19.78 -6.11 -13.05
C TRP A 134 19.06 -5.05 -13.86
N ASP A 135 17.81 -5.28 -14.25
CA ASP A 135 16.99 -4.27 -14.90
C ASP A 135 15.53 -4.31 -14.40
N PRO A 136 15.26 -3.64 -13.26
CA PRO A 136 13.89 -3.45 -12.78
C PRO A 136 12.99 -2.71 -13.79
N MET A 137 13.58 -1.96 -14.75
CA MET A 137 12.85 -1.20 -15.76
C MET A 137 12.52 -2.04 -17.00
N ALA A 138 13.40 -2.93 -17.47
CA ALA A 138 13.06 -3.94 -18.49
C ALA A 138 11.96 -4.87 -17.97
N ALA A 139 11.99 -5.17 -16.66
CA ALA A 139 10.87 -5.84 -16.02
C ALA A 139 9.58 -5.04 -16.19
N LEU A 140 9.54 -3.77 -15.74
CA LEU A 140 8.44 -2.79 -15.94
C LEU A 140 7.92 -2.73 -17.39
N LYS A 141 8.82 -2.70 -18.38
CA LYS A 141 8.46 -2.69 -19.82
C LYS A 141 7.95 -4.04 -20.32
N SER A 142 8.45 -5.16 -19.81
CA SER A 142 7.98 -6.52 -20.15
C SER A 142 6.62 -6.89 -19.55
N HIS A 143 6.04 -6.02 -18.69
CA HIS A 143 4.72 -6.23 -18.07
C HIS A 143 3.53 -6.14 -19.04
N SER A 144 3.74 -6.07 -20.36
CA SER A 144 2.69 -6.46 -21.31
C SER A 144 2.36 -7.96 -21.22
N ASP A 145 3.32 -8.84 -20.86
CA ASP A 145 3.20 -10.26 -21.23
C ASP A 145 3.25 -11.33 -20.12
N VAL A 146 3.47 -11.01 -18.83
CA VAL A 146 3.55 -12.07 -17.78
C VAL A 146 2.53 -11.91 -16.64
N GLY A 147 1.36 -12.55 -16.83
CA GLY A 147 0.59 -13.32 -15.83
C GLY A 147 -0.04 -12.65 -14.59
N HIS A 148 0.70 -11.87 -13.79
CA HIS A 148 0.25 -11.54 -12.41
C HIS A 148 0.46 -10.09 -11.94
N SER A 149 1.20 -9.25 -12.67
CA SER A 149 1.24 -7.79 -12.42
C SER A 149 0.89 -7.01 -13.68
N ARG A 150 -0.20 -7.41 -14.35
CA ARG A 150 -0.75 -6.65 -15.47
C ARG A 150 -1.58 -5.51 -14.92
N VAL A 151 -0.98 -4.33 -14.74
CA VAL A 151 -1.77 -3.10 -14.88
C VAL A 151 -2.12 -3.02 -16.36
N ASN A 152 -3.22 -3.68 -16.75
CA ASN A 152 -3.66 -3.72 -18.13
C ASN A 152 -4.37 -2.41 -18.44
N ILE A 153 -3.60 -1.42 -18.89
CA ILE A 153 -4.14 -0.16 -19.38
C ILE A 153 -4.83 -0.44 -20.71
N LYS A 154 -6.15 -0.37 -20.71
CA LYS A 154 -6.99 -0.51 -21.91
C LYS A 154 -7.62 0.83 -22.26
N THR A 155 -8.03 0.94 -23.51
CA THR A 155 -8.94 2.00 -23.94
C THR A 155 -10.35 1.60 -23.52
N GLY A 156 -10.91 2.31 -22.54
CA GLY A 156 -12.29 2.18 -22.09
C GLY A 156 -13.26 3.00 -22.94
N CYS A 157 -14.48 3.17 -22.42
CA CYS A 157 -15.51 3.99 -23.06
C CYS A 157 -14.99 5.41 -23.36
N HIS A 158 -15.42 5.97 -24.49
CA HIS A 158 -15.05 7.31 -24.96
C HIS A 158 -13.55 7.54 -25.22
N GLY A 159 -12.75 6.46 -25.39
CA GLY A 159 -11.33 6.57 -25.69
C GLY A 159 -10.43 6.79 -24.45
N ASN A 160 -11.00 6.78 -23.25
CA ASN A 160 -10.27 7.01 -22.01
C ASN A 160 -9.39 5.82 -21.64
N LYS A 161 -8.18 6.08 -21.12
CA LYS A 161 -7.31 5.01 -20.58
C LYS A 161 -7.79 4.59 -19.20
N VAL A 162 -8.02 3.29 -19.02
CA VAL A 162 -8.51 2.70 -17.78
C VAL A 162 -7.70 1.46 -17.41
N ILE A 163 -7.65 1.14 -16.12
CA ILE A 163 -6.93 0.02 -15.54
C ILE A 163 -7.97 -0.99 -15.09
N HIS A 164 -7.96 -2.18 -15.70
CA HIS A 164 -8.73 -3.30 -15.19
C HIS A 164 -7.92 -4.02 -14.12
N HIS A 165 -8.50 -4.18 -12.93
CA HIS A 165 -7.84 -4.83 -11.81
C HIS A 165 -8.62 -6.08 -11.37
N HIS A 166 -8.94 -6.96 -12.33
CA HIS A 166 -9.60 -8.25 -12.07
C HIS A 166 -8.86 -9.15 -11.06
N LYS A 167 -7.62 -8.81 -10.72
CA LYS A 167 -6.84 -9.38 -9.62
C LYS A 167 -6.10 -8.21 -8.98
N PHE A 168 -6.34 -7.99 -7.70
CA PHE A 168 -5.73 -6.96 -6.87
C PHE A 168 -4.29 -6.57 -7.28
N ALA A 169 -3.96 -5.28 -7.34
CA ALA A 169 -2.62 -4.77 -7.60
C ALA A 169 -1.64 -5.25 -6.52
N ASP A 170 -0.51 -5.77 -6.97
CA ASP A 170 0.65 -6.02 -6.13
C ASP A 170 1.55 -4.78 -6.14
N PRO A 171 2.26 -4.47 -5.05
CA PRO A 171 3.26 -3.40 -5.08
C PRO A 171 4.34 -3.72 -6.12
N LEU A 172 4.99 -2.71 -6.68
CA LEU A 172 6.10 -2.91 -7.61
C LEU A 172 7.36 -3.39 -6.89
N ARG A 173 7.59 -2.83 -5.71
CA ARG A 173 8.80 -3.00 -4.93
C ARG A 173 8.44 -3.15 -3.45
N LEU A 174 9.32 -3.79 -2.70
CA LEU A 174 9.28 -3.85 -1.25
C LEU A 174 10.65 -3.50 -0.70
N TRP A 175 10.67 -2.83 0.44
CA TRP A 175 11.85 -2.66 1.26
C TRP A 175 12.09 -3.91 2.11
N ASP A 176 13.14 -4.64 1.80
CA ASP A 176 13.67 -5.68 2.67
C ASP A 176 14.48 -5.03 3.80
N LEU A 177 13.93 -5.10 5.01
CA LEU A 177 14.53 -4.53 6.21
C LEU A 177 15.76 -5.31 6.67
N TYR A 178 15.92 -6.58 6.34
CA TYR A 178 17.11 -7.33 6.79
C TYR A 178 18.32 -6.99 5.93
N SER A 179 18.11 -6.76 4.64
CA SER A 179 19.16 -6.39 3.70
C SER A 179 19.35 -4.88 3.54
N HIS A 180 18.40 -4.09 4.04
CA HIS A 180 18.34 -2.64 3.82
C HIS A 180 18.26 -2.27 2.33
N ARG A 181 17.48 -3.02 1.54
CA ARG A 181 17.32 -2.78 0.10
C ARG A 181 15.89 -2.85 -0.37
N VAL A 182 15.55 -1.96 -1.30
CA VAL A 182 14.33 -2.04 -2.09
C VAL A 182 14.53 -3.09 -3.18
N ILE A 183 13.67 -4.08 -3.19
CA ILE A 183 13.70 -5.20 -4.12
C ILE A 183 12.38 -5.31 -4.91
N PRO A 184 12.41 -5.83 -6.14
CA PRO A 184 11.20 -6.08 -6.91
C PRO A 184 10.24 -7.04 -6.19
N PHE A 185 8.97 -6.65 -6.04
CA PHE A 185 7.96 -7.50 -5.40
C PHE A 185 7.76 -8.84 -6.11
N ARG A 186 7.97 -8.88 -7.43
CA ARG A 186 7.87 -10.13 -8.21
C ARG A 186 8.82 -11.23 -7.72
N TRP A 187 9.88 -10.91 -6.97
CA TRP A 187 10.73 -11.93 -6.36
C TRP A 187 9.97 -12.73 -5.30
N PHE A 188 8.85 -12.23 -4.77
CA PHE A 188 8.07 -12.92 -3.75
C PHE A 188 7.15 -13.96 -4.36
N LYS A 189 7.37 -15.21 -3.95
CA LYS A 189 6.39 -16.28 -4.00
C LYS A 189 5.34 -15.95 -2.96
N MET A 190 4.19 -15.51 -3.43
CA MET A 190 3.05 -15.23 -2.55
C MET A 190 2.66 -16.52 -1.85
N SER A 191 2.80 -16.56 -0.52
CA SER A 191 2.11 -17.56 0.27
C SER A 191 0.64 -17.16 0.26
N GLU A 192 -0.17 -17.83 -0.55
CA GLU A 192 -1.60 -17.65 -0.55
C GLU A 192 -2.17 -18.22 0.76
N LEU A 193 -2.04 -17.49 1.86
CA LEU A 193 -2.93 -17.68 3.00
C LEU A 193 -4.27 -17.11 2.57
N SER A 194 -5.08 -17.97 1.98
CA SER A 194 -6.48 -17.74 1.68
C SER A 194 -7.26 -17.85 2.99
N VAL A 195 -7.53 -16.71 3.64
CA VAL A 195 -8.60 -16.73 4.64
C VAL A 195 -9.90 -16.76 3.86
N ILE A 196 -10.57 -17.91 3.89
CA ILE A 196 -11.92 -18.08 3.33
C ILE A 196 -12.87 -17.34 4.26
N SER A 197 -13.17 -16.10 3.92
CA SER A 197 -14.38 -15.43 4.38
C SER A 197 -15.54 -15.85 3.47
N VAL A 198 -16.75 -15.86 4.00
CA VAL A 198 -18.04 -16.23 3.37
C VAL A 198 -18.26 -15.55 2.00
N THR A 199 -17.50 -14.49 1.67
CA THR A 199 -17.62 -13.73 0.42
C THR A 199 -16.31 -13.49 -0.34
N GLN A 200 -15.15 -13.94 0.12
CA GLN A 200 -13.86 -13.74 -0.59
C GLN A 200 -12.72 -14.62 -0.05
N ILE A 201 -11.83 -15.01 -0.96
CA ILE A 201 -10.49 -15.50 -0.62
C ILE A 201 -9.60 -14.27 -0.39
N PHE A 202 -9.30 -13.93 0.87
CA PHE A 202 -8.30 -12.89 1.15
C PHE A 202 -6.92 -13.50 1.05
N HIS A 203 -6.11 -13.05 0.09
CA HIS A 203 -4.69 -13.41 0.00
C HIS A 203 -3.87 -12.35 0.75
N TYR A 204 -3.48 -12.64 1.99
CA TYR A 204 -2.56 -11.76 2.70
C TYR A 204 -1.15 -11.93 2.12
N ALA A 205 -0.54 -10.80 1.76
CA ALA A 205 0.85 -10.79 1.38
C ALA A 205 1.72 -10.73 2.64
N ASN A 206 2.84 -11.44 2.65
CA ASN A 206 3.76 -11.44 3.78
C ASN A 206 4.67 -10.19 3.81
N TYR A 207 4.06 -9.00 3.70
CA TYR A 207 4.71 -7.69 3.89
C TYR A 207 3.84 -6.77 4.75
N TRP A 208 4.45 -5.73 5.31
CA TRP A 208 3.77 -4.67 6.03
C TRP A 208 3.68 -3.42 5.16
N ALA A 209 2.63 -2.63 5.29
CA ALA A 209 2.56 -1.31 4.68
C ALA A 209 2.91 -0.23 5.72
N ILE A 210 3.46 0.88 5.26
CA ILE A 210 3.77 2.03 6.09
C ILE A 210 2.94 3.19 5.59
N SER A 211 2.12 3.71 6.48
CA SER A 211 1.24 4.84 6.26
C SER A 211 1.74 6.00 7.10
N HIS A 212 1.91 7.18 6.51
CA HIS A 212 2.52 8.30 7.22
C HIS A 212 1.93 9.64 6.78
N SER A 213 2.09 10.65 7.64
CA SER A 213 1.87 12.05 7.29
C SER A 213 3.16 12.72 6.82
N TRP A 214 3.00 13.91 6.26
CA TRP A 214 4.12 14.78 5.90
C TRP A 214 4.43 15.74 7.06
N VAL A 215 5.71 16.10 7.22
CA VAL A 215 6.11 17.27 8.00
C VAL A 215 6.03 18.52 7.11
N ALA A 216 6.42 19.69 7.63
CA ALA A 216 6.46 20.90 6.82
C ALA A 216 7.42 20.77 5.63
N ASP A 217 7.13 21.45 4.51
CA ASP A 217 8.00 21.41 3.32
C ASP A 217 9.42 21.94 3.64
N ASP A 218 9.54 22.92 4.54
CA ASP A 218 10.79 23.46 5.06
C ASP A 218 11.43 22.58 6.16
N GLU A 219 10.82 21.46 6.52
CA GLU A 219 11.38 20.40 7.36
C GLU A 219 11.67 19.13 6.56
N LEU A 220 11.28 19.07 5.29
CA LEU A 220 11.59 17.97 4.39
C LEU A 220 12.93 18.17 3.69
N VAL A 221 13.62 17.06 3.47
CA VAL A 221 14.86 16.94 2.71
C VAL A 221 14.76 15.75 1.78
N ALA A 222 15.17 15.96 0.53
CA ALA A 222 15.33 14.88 -0.44
C ALA A 222 16.65 14.14 -0.18
N VAL A 223 16.56 12.90 0.29
CA VAL A 223 17.71 12.06 0.59
C VAL A 223 18.05 11.18 -0.62
N THR A 224 19.32 11.16 -1.01
CA THR A 224 19.87 10.13 -1.92
C THR A 224 20.34 8.95 -1.09
N THR A 225 19.97 7.73 -1.47
CA THR A 225 20.31 6.53 -0.70
C THR A 225 20.55 5.32 -1.58
N GLN A 226 21.47 4.45 -1.15
CA GLN A 226 21.72 3.15 -1.77
C GLN A 226 20.54 2.17 -1.53
N VAL A 227 19.66 2.45 -0.56
CA VAL A 227 18.51 1.60 -0.24
C VAL A 227 17.60 1.41 -1.44
N ASN A 228 17.35 2.45 -2.22
CA ASN A 228 16.61 2.38 -3.49
C ASN A 228 17.54 2.46 -4.72
N GLN A 229 18.81 2.10 -4.56
CA GLN A 229 19.85 2.17 -5.60
C GLN A 229 19.99 3.58 -6.21
N GLU A 230 19.76 4.61 -5.41
CA GLU A 230 19.75 6.02 -5.83
C GLU A 230 18.79 6.31 -7.00
N GLN A 231 17.74 5.50 -7.19
CA GLN A 231 16.89 5.61 -8.37
C GLN A 231 15.95 6.82 -8.39
N HIS A 232 15.70 7.42 -7.23
CA HIS A 232 14.91 8.64 -7.05
C HIS A 232 15.21 9.22 -5.66
N PRO A 233 14.97 10.51 -5.42
CA PRO A 233 15.08 11.07 -4.08
C PRO A 233 14.05 10.44 -3.13
N VAL A 234 14.39 10.40 -1.85
CA VAL A 234 13.51 9.94 -0.77
C VAL A 234 13.24 11.12 0.17
N PRO A 235 12.04 11.72 0.13
CA PRO A 235 11.70 12.85 1.00
C PRO A 235 11.52 12.39 2.45
N LEU A 236 12.33 12.92 3.37
CA LEU A 236 12.32 12.62 4.81
C LEU A 236 12.37 13.89 5.65
N PRO A 237 11.90 13.86 6.91
CA PRO A 237 12.21 14.92 7.88
C PRO A 237 13.72 15.09 8.06
N ARG A 238 14.20 16.33 8.25
CA ARG A 238 15.64 16.68 8.34
C ARG A 238 16.44 15.92 9.39
N ASP A 239 15.80 15.47 10.45
CA ASP A 239 16.38 14.81 11.62
C ASP A 239 15.98 13.34 11.73
N VAL A 240 15.47 12.75 10.65
CA VAL A 240 15.08 11.34 10.57
C VAL A 240 15.90 10.65 9.49
N SER A 241 16.47 9.48 9.82
CA SER A 241 17.13 8.62 8.85
C SER A 241 16.29 7.40 8.49
N LEU A 242 16.57 6.76 7.35
CA LEU A 242 16.00 5.45 7.01
C LEU A 242 16.45 4.36 7.98
N ASP A 243 17.58 4.54 8.65
CA ASP A 243 18.12 3.57 9.61
C ASP A 243 17.27 3.56 10.88
N ASP A 244 16.89 4.74 11.38
CA ASP A 244 16.01 4.86 12.54
C ASP A 244 14.64 4.21 12.27
N ILE A 245 14.05 4.52 11.10
CA ILE A 245 12.78 3.93 10.66
C ILE A 245 12.91 2.41 10.54
N ARG A 246 14.00 1.93 9.95
CA ARG A 246 14.28 0.50 9.79
C ARG A 246 14.38 -0.20 11.14
N ASP A 247 15.13 0.36 12.07
CA ASP A 247 15.38 -0.25 13.37
C ASP A 247 14.09 -0.35 14.17
N GLU A 248 13.25 0.67 14.13
CA GLU A 248 11.92 0.62 14.74
C GLU A 248 11.06 -0.50 14.11
N LEU A 249 10.96 -0.55 12.78
CA LEU A 249 10.18 -1.58 12.09
C LEU A 249 10.70 -2.99 12.38
N LEU A 250 12.02 -3.18 12.46
CA LEU A 250 12.65 -4.45 12.83
C LEU A 250 12.37 -4.86 14.28
N GLN A 251 12.27 -3.90 15.20
CA GLN A 251 11.87 -4.13 16.59
C GLN A 251 10.39 -4.52 16.69
N LEU A 252 9.53 -3.90 15.89
CA LEU A 252 8.11 -4.26 15.81
C LEU A 252 7.88 -5.64 15.18
N GLY A 253 8.88 -6.17 14.45
CA GLY A 253 8.84 -7.51 13.83
C GLY A 253 8.61 -7.49 12.32
N GLY A 254 8.73 -6.33 11.69
CA GLY A 254 8.72 -6.18 10.23
C GLY A 254 9.92 -6.89 9.59
N GLN A 255 9.73 -7.37 8.36
CA GLN A 255 10.79 -7.96 7.55
C GLN A 255 10.82 -7.38 6.14
N PHE A 256 9.63 -7.27 5.55
CA PHE A 256 9.42 -6.68 4.25
C PHE A 256 8.35 -5.62 4.42
N CYS A 257 8.66 -4.39 4.03
CA CYS A 257 7.75 -3.27 4.15
C CYS A 257 7.53 -2.63 2.79
N TRP A 258 6.33 -2.10 2.56
CA TRP A 258 6.07 -1.15 1.50
C TRP A 258 5.99 0.24 2.12
N LEU A 259 6.87 1.13 1.69
CA LEU A 259 6.89 2.54 2.05
C LEU A 259 6.83 3.30 0.73
N ASP A 260 5.76 4.06 0.49
CA ASP A 260 5.52 4.75 -0.78
C ASP A 260 6.69 5.66 -1.19
N ILE A 261 7.25 6.46 -0.28
CA ILE A 261 8.37 7.37 -0.56
C ILE A 261 9.67 6.65 -0.97
N LEU A 262 9.75 5.34 -0.73
CA LEU A 262 10.93 4.51 -0.98
C LEU A 262 10.69 3.45 -2.07
N CYS A 263 9.48 2.90 -2.16
CA CYS A 263 9.08 1.84 -3.09
C CYS A 263 8.44 2.38 -4.37
N HIS A 264 7.99 3.65 -4.38
CA HIS A 264 7.57 4.37 -5.57
C HIS A 264 8.53 5.50 -5.92
N ARG A 265 8.69 5.73 -7.22
CA ARG A 265 9.45 6.88 -7.71
C ARG A 265 8.82 8.17 -7.21
N GLN A 266 9.66 9.03 -6.64
CA GLN A 266 9.27 10.36 -6.18
C GLN A 266 9.65 11.41 -7.22
N LYS A 267 9.09 12.62 -7.07
CA LYS A 267 9.45 13.75 -7.93
C LYS A 267 10.96 13.98 -7.86
N CYS A 268 11.60 14.18 -9.01
CA CYS A 268 13.01 14.54 -9.05
C CYS A 268 13.22 16.07 -9.02
N ILE A 269 12.13 16.82 -9.06
CA ILE A 269 12.06 18.29 -9.07
C ILE A 269 11.19 18.80 -7.92
N ASP A 270 11.51 20.00 -7.44
CA ASP A 270 10.69 20.77 -6.52
C ASP A 270 9.45 21.37 -7.21
N TYR A 271 8.65 22.10 -6.43
CA TYR A 271 7.44 22.76 -6.94
C TYR A 271 7.72 23.93 -7.88
N ASN A 272 8.95 24.44 -7.93
CA ASN A 272 9.39 25.47 -8.86
C ASN A 272 9.97 24.89 -10.16
N GLY A 273 9.89 23.57 -10.32
CA GLY A 273 10.44 22.86 -11.47
C GLY A 273 11.96 22.79 -11.48
N GLN A 274 12.62 23.09 -10.35
CA GLN A 274 14.05 22.95 -10.19
C GLN A 274 14.37 21.55 -9.68
N PRO A 275 15.46 20.90 -10.12
CA PRO A 275 15.92 19.67 -9.49
C PRO A 275 16.13 19.88 -7.99
N PHE A 276 15.90 18.84 -7.20
CA PHE A 276 16.30 18.90 -5.80
C PHE A 276 17.81 19.19 -5.69
N PRO A 277 18.24 20.04 -4.74
CA PRO A 277 19.66 20.32 -4.55
C PRO A 277 20.49 19.04 -4.43
N GLY A 278 21.49 18.87 -5.29
CA GLY A 278 22.34 17.67 -5.36
C GLY A 278 21.85 16.56 -6.30
N TRP A 279 20.81 16.82 -7.10
CA TRP A 279 20.27 15.93 -8.14
C TRP A 279 20.39 16.48 -9.57
N GLU A 280 21.01 17.63 -9.77
CA GLU A 280 21.05 18.39 -11.04
C GLU A 280 21.69 17.62 -12.20
N ASP A 281 22.74 16.82 -11.93
CA ASP A 281 23.53 16.09 -12.93
C ASP A 281 23.65 14.58 -12.62
N ARG A 282 22.77 14.04 -11.76
CA ARG A 282 22.83 12.62 -11.42
C ARG A 282 22.46 11.74 -12.61
N THR A 283 23.31 10.75 -12.85
CA THR A 283 23.10 9.69 -13.83
C THR A 283 22.95 8.37 -13.08
N VAL A 284 21.79 7.73 -13.15
CA VAL A 284 21.49 6.45 -12.51
C VAL A 284 21.11 5.47 -13.60
N ASN A 285 21.84 4.36 -13.72
CA ASN A 285 21.65 3.38 -14.80
C ASN A 285 21.60 4.03 -16.19
N ASN A 286 22.51 4.99 -16.45
CA ASN A 286 22.57 5.79 -17.68
C ASN A 286 21.36 6.73 -17.94
N HIS A 287 20.51 6.95 -16.94
CA HIS A 287 19.39 7.90 -17.01
C HIS A 287 19.67 9.15 -16.18
N LYS A 288 19.37 10.33 -16.75
CA LYS A 288 19.38 11.62 -16.06
C LYS A 288 18.04 11.89 -15.38
N TRP A 289 18.02 12.82 -14.42
CA TRP A 289 16.78 13.15 -13.69
C TRP A 289 15.57 13.52 -14.56
N PRO A 290 15.67 14.17 -15.74
CA PRO A 290 14.49 14.42 -16.58
C PRO A 290 13.87 13.13 -17.12
N GLU A 291 14.70 12.14 -17.47
CA GLU A 291 14.24 10.83 -17.93
C GLU A 291 13.64 10.03 -16.78
N LEU A 292 14.22 10.14 -15.57
CA LEU A 292 13.68 9.55 -14.34
C LEU A 292 12.31 10.14 -13.98
N GLU A 293 12.11 11.43 -14.23
CA GLU A 293 10.83 12.13 -14.01
C GLU A 293 9.75 11.63 -15.00
N GLU A 294 10.10 11.35 -16.25
CA GLU A 294 9.18 10.69 -17.19
C GLU A 294 8.84 9.25 -16.75
N MET A 295 9.82 8.50 -16.25
CA MET A 295 9.56 7.16 -15.69
C MET A 295 8.64 7.22 -14.47
N ARG A 296 8.83 8.21 -13.60
CA ARG A 296 7.95 8.45 -12.45
C ARG A 296 6.51 8.71 -12.90
N LYS A 297 6.31 9.57 -13.91
CA LYS A 297 4.96 9.86 -14.45
C LYS A 297 4.27 8.60 -14.96
N GLU A 298 4.99 7.76 -15.72
CA GLU A 298 4.42 6.51 -16.22
C GLU A 298 4.15 5.50 -15.10
N GLU A 299 5.00 5.43 -14.07
CA GLU A 299 4.74 4.61 -12.88
C GLU A 299 3.48 5.10 -12.14
N TRP A 300 3.37 6.41 -11.89
CA TRP A 300 2.25 6.99 -11.15
C TRP A 300 0.91 6.82 -11.86
N LYS A 301 0.90 6.99 -13.19
CA LYS A 301 -0.28 6.82 -14.04
C LYS A 301 -1.03 5.50 -13.81
N ALA A 302 -0.27 4.43 -13.57
CA ALA A 302 -0.79 3.09 -13.33
C ALA A 302 -1.01 2.78 -11.84
N TYR A 303 -0.09 3.21 -10.97
CA TYR A 303 -0.05 2.75 -9.58
C TYR A 303 -0.72 3.68 -8.58
N MET A 304 -0.76 5.00 -8.82
CA MET A 304 -1.46 5.94 -7.93
C MET A 304 -2.95 5.61 -7.75
N PRO A 305 -3.71 5.19 -8.79
CA PRO A 305 -5.11 4.74 -8.63
C PRO A 305 -5.25 3.49 -7.76
N MET A 306 -4.18 2.70 -7.64
CA MET A 306 -4.22 1.36 -7.07
C MET A 306 -3.63 1.27 -5.65
N MET A 307 -3.08 2.36 -5.11
CA MET A 307 -2.30 2.34 -3.86
C MET A 307 -3.06 1.75 -2.68
N GLY A 308 -4.35 2.07 -2.53
CA GLY A 308 -5.15 1.51 -1.44
C GLY A 308 -5.23 -0.02 -1.44
N GLN A 309 -5.08 -0.69 -2.59
CA GLN A 309 -5.06 -2.16 -2.65
C GLN A 309 -3.80 -2.75 -2.01
N ILE A 310 -2.68 -2.02 -2.02
CA ILE A 310 -1.44 -2.42 -1.38
C ILE A 310 -1.65 -2.49 0.13
N TYR A 311 -2.30 -1.47 0.70
CA TYR A 311 -2.66 -1.44 2.12
C TYR A 311 -3.67 -2.54 2.51
N GLN A 312 -4.64 -2.85 1.64
CA GLN A 312 -5.60 -3.93 1.91
C GLN A 312 -4.97 -5.32 1.94
N LYS A 313 -3.90 -5.55 1.17
CA LYS A 313 -3.16 -6.82 1.15
C LYS A 313 -2.12 -6.97 2.24
N ALA A 314 -1.67 -5.85 2.79
CA ALA A 314 -0.62 -5.83 3.79
C ALA A 314 -1.05 -6.63 5.01
N LYS A 315 -0.14 -7.44 5.55
CA LYS A 315 -0.38 -8.21 6.78
C LYS A 315 -0.59 -7.28 7.98
N LYS A 316 0.14 -6.18 8.01
CA LYS A 316 0.03 -5.10 9.00
C LYS A 316 0.28 -3.75 8.35
N THR A 317 -0.25 -2.69 8.96
CA THR A 317 0.05 -1.31 8.59
C THR A 317 0.62 -0.55 9.77
N VAL A 318 1.82 0.01 9.64
CA VAL A 318 2.42 0.89 10.66
C VAL A 318 2.09 2.34 10.32
N ARG A 319 1.54 3.09 11.29
CA ARG A 319 1.06 4.46 11.11
C ARG A 319 1.93 5.45 11.86
N TRP A 320 2.56 6.37 11.13
CA TRP A 320 3.20 7.55 11.70
C TRP A 320 2.27 8.76 11.58
N PHE A 321 1.71 9.20 12.71
CA PHE A 321 0.69 10.26 12.74
C PHE A 321 1.24 11.67 12.50
N ASN A 322 2.49 11.93 12.90
CA ASN A 322 3.10 13.26 12.99
C ASN A 322 4.32 13.44 12.05
N GLY A 323 4.43 12.60 11.03
CA GLY A 323 5.58 12.54 10.14
C GLY A 323 6.30 11.19 10.26
N ILE A 324 6.72 10.64 9.12
CA ILE A 324 7.47 9.37 9.10
C ILE A 324 8.72 9.44 10.00
N GLY A 325 8.93 8.43 10.84
CA GLY A 325 10.04 8.36 11.79
C GLY A 325 9.97 9.33 12.96
N ARG A 326 8.91 10.15 13.09
CA ARG A 326 8.71 11.04 14.23
C ARG A 326 8.00 10.33 15.38
N GLU A 327 8.28 10.78 16.60
CA GLU A 327 7.57 10.31 17.79
C GLU A 327 6.06 10.57 17.71
N PHE A 328 5.29 9.72 18.38
CA PHE A 328 3.87 9.90 18.55
C PHE A 328 3.58 11.09 19.49
N SER A 329 2.80 12.05 19.00
CA SER A 329 2.32 13.19 19.75
C SER A 329 0.80 13.16 19.87
N THR A 330 0.33 13.60 21.03
CA THR A 330 -1.09 13.78 21.33
C THR A 330 -1.62 15.16 20.90
N THR A 331 -0.78 16.03 20.36
CA THR A 331 -1.16 17.41 19.97
C THR A 331 -1.05 17.63 18.47
N GLY A 332 -1.70 18.68 17.95
CA GLY A 332 -1.56 19.04 16.54
C GLY A 332 -2.37 18.18 15.58
N TRP A 333 -3.36 17.42 16.07
CA TRP A 333 -4.17 16.53 15.22
C TRP A 333 -5.08 17.29 14.24
N LYS A 334 -5.28 18.60 14.45
CA LYS A 334 -6.00 19.49 13.53
C LYS A 334 -5.12 20.01 12.39
N ASP A 335 -3.79 19.85 12.47
CA ASP A 335 -2.88 20.32 11.43
C ASP A 335 -3.24 19.69 10.08
N ASP A 336 -3.24 20.48 9.01
CA ASP A 336 -3.56 20.07 7.65
C ASP A 336 -2.69 18.90 7.16
N ARG A 337 -1.50 18.74 7.72
CA ARG A 337 -0.54 17.70 7.40
C ARG A 337 -0.71 16.45 8.26
N HIS A 338 -1.37 16.56 9.42
CA HIS A 338 -1.61 15.42 10.30
C HIS A 338 -2.34 14.29 9.56
N TRP A 339 -1.98 13.05 9.89
CA TRP A 339 -2.40 11.86 9.15
C TRP A 339 -3.91 11.76 8.94
N CYS A 340 -4.72 12.11 9.95
CA CYS A 340 -6.19 12.08 9.86
C CYS A 340 -6.78 13.02 8.82
N ASN A 341 -6.06 14.08 8.45
CA ASN A 341 -6.57 15.15 7.60
C ASN A 341 -6.13 15.00 6.15
N ARG A 342 -5.28 14.03 5.80
CA ARG A 342 -4.73 13.85 4.45
C ARG A 342 -5.64 13.01 3.55
N VAL A 343 -5.79 13.42 2.30
CA VAL A 343 -6.70 12.76 1.33
C VAL A 343 -6.32 11.30 1.08
N TRP A 344 -5.02 11.01 0.94
CA TRP A 344 -4.52 9.68 0.59
C TRP A 344 -4.75 8.68 1.71
N THR A 345 -4.63 9.11 2.97
CA THR A 345 -4.76 8.24 4.14
C THR A 345 -6.16 7.65 4.30
N LEU A 346 -7.20 8.13 3.59
CA LEU A 346 -8.51 7.45 3.50
C LEU A 346 -8.43 6.05 2.89
N GLN A 347 -7.48 5.85 1.97
CA GLN A 347 -7.33 4.61 1.21
C GLN A 347 -6.34 3.66 1.91
N GLU A 348 -5.63 4.16 2.93
CA GLU A 348 -4.56 3.45 3.65
C GLU A 348 -5.10 2.75 4.91
N THR A 349 -6.41 2.87 5.15
CA THR A 349 -7.12 2.23 6.23
C THR A 349 -7.53 0.82 5.83
N CYS A 350 -7.08 -0.21 6.55
CA CYS A 350 -7.66 -1.55 6.48
C CYS A 350 -8.79 -1.72 7.52
N ASP A 351 -9.77 -2.58 7.22
CA ASP A 351 -10.98 -2.77 8.03
C ASP A 351 -10.76 -3.50 9.37
N TRP A 352 -9.51 -3.83 9.70
CA TRP A 352 -9.16 -4.68 10.83
C TRP A 352 -8.32 -3.88 11.82
N ASP A 353 -8.94 -3.43 12.91
CA ASP A 353 -8.29 -2.64 13.97
C ASP A 353 -7.02 -3.34 14.52
N ASP A 354 -6.98 -4.68 14.52
CA ASP A 354 -5.87 -5.50 15.03
C ASP A 354 -4.64 -5.54 14.09
N ASN A 355 -4.76 -5.05 12.86
CA ASN A 355 -3.68 -5.08 11.87
C ASN A 355 -2.81 -3.83 11.89
N PHE A 356 -3.05 -2.89 12.80
CA PHE A 356 -2.31 -1.66 12.85
C PHE A 356 -1.31 -1.59 13.99
N LEU A 357 -0.19 -0.93 13.72
CA LEU A 357 0.77 -0.48 14.72
C LEU A 357 0.95 1.03 14.57
N THR A 358 1.43 1.68 15.62
CA THR A 358 1.75 3.12 15.64
C THR A 358 3.26 3.27 15.66
N GLY A 359 3.81 3.87 14.60
CA GLY A 359 5.22 4.24 14.57
C GLY A 359 5.49 5.47 15.44
N GLY A 360 6.70 5.58 15.97
CA GLY A 360 7.08 6.57 16.97
C GLY A 360 6.46 6.33 18.34
N TYR A 361 5.87 5.15 18.59
CA TYR A 361 5.26 4.78 19.86
C TYR A 361 5.89 3.50 20.42
N PRO A 362 6.32 3.46 21.70
CA PRO A 362 6.96 2.29 22.29
C PRO A 362 6.14 1.01 22.10
N GLY A 363 6.72 0.01 21.42
CA GLY A 363 6.08 -1.29 21.15
C GLY A 363 4.97 -1.25 20.10
N GLY A 364 4.64 -0.08 19.55
CA GLY A 364 3.68 0.10 18.46
C GLY A 364 2.20 -0.11 18.81
N ASP A 365 1.87 -0.60 20.00
CA ASP A 365 0.50 -0.85 20.44
C ASP A 365 -0.05 0.37 21.20
N LEU A 366 -0.64 1.31 20.45
CA LEU A 366 -1.21 2.53 21.01
C LEU A 366 -2.59 2.25 21.62
N ASP A 367 -2.77 2.51 22.92
CA ASP A 367 -4.11 2.54 23.52
C ASP A 367 -4.93 3.68 22.91
N LEU A 368 -5.91 3.31 22.08
CA LEU A 368 -6.77 4.27 21.38
C LEU A 368 -7.67 5.08 22.33
N ASN A 369 -7.68 4.81 23.64
CA ASN A 369 -8.34 5.67 24.64
C ASN A 369 -7.49 6.87 25.07
N VAL A 370 -6.23 6.96 24.62
CA VAL A 370 -5.41 8.16 24.80
C VAL A 370 -6.15 9.39 24.28
N LYS A 371 -6.12 10.50 25.02
CA LYS A 371 -6.73 11.77 24.59
C LYS A 371 -5.74 12.56 23.75
N CYS A 372 -6.21 13.04 22.61
CA CYS A 372 -5.46 13.89 21.70
C CYS A 372 -6.19 15.22 21.49
N GLU A 373 -5.40 16.28 21.36
CA GLU A 373 -5.85 17.65 21.13
C GLU A 373 -6.20 17.86 19.65
N TYR A 374 -7.46 18.21 19.42
CA TYR A 374 -8.02 18.51 18.11
C TYR A 374 -8.82 19.80 18.18
N GLY A 375 -8.24 20.90 17.70
CA GLY A 375 -8.94 22.18 17.60
C GLY A 375 -9.33 22.78 18.95
N GLY A 376 -8.51 22.58 19.97
CA GLY A 376 -8.77 23.05 21.34
C GLY A 376 -9.62 22.10 22.19
N GLU A 377 -10.12 21.00 21.64
CA GLU A 377 -10.80 19.95 22.38
C GLU A 377 -9.90 18.71 22.56
N TRP A 378 -10.12 17.93 23.62
CA TRP A 378 -9.40 16.69 23.87
C TRP A 378 -10.33 15.48 23.67
N LEU A 379 -10.12 14.77 22.57
CA LEU A 379 -10.93 13.60 22.17
C LEU A 379 -10.07 12.35 22.19
N THR A 380 -10.66 11.17 22.38
CA THR A 380 -9.87 9.94 22.32
C THR A 380 -9.35 9.71 20.89
N ALA A 381 -8.15 9.15 20.75
CA ALA A 381 -7.62 8.74 19.46
C ALA A 381 -8.62 7.85 18.70
N ARG A 382 -9.32 6.95 19.40
CA ARG A 382 -10.41 6.13 18.85
C ARG A 382 -11.53 6.99 18.24
N ALA A 383 -11.98 8.04 18.92
CA ALA A 383 -13.05 8.90 18.40
C ALA A 383 -12.61 9.67 17.15
N LEU A 384 -11.39 10.23 17.20
CA LEU A 384 -10.78 10.94 16.07
C LEU A 384 -10.58 10.00 14.88
N LEU A 385 -9.98 8.84 15.11
CA LEU A 385 -9.78 7.82 14.08
C LEU A 385 -11.09 7.25 13.59
N LYS A 386 -12.13 7.03 14.41
CA LYS A 386 -13.44 6.56 13.93
C LYS A 386 -14.07 7.54 12.93
N SER A 387 -13.80 8.84 13.03
CA SER A 387 -14.22 9.80 12.00
C SER A 387 -13.45 9.60 10.69
N THR A 388 -12.17 9.24 10.78
CA THR A 388 -11.22 8.97 9.70
C THR A 388 -11.39 7.58 9.06
N LEU A 389 -11.83 6.58 9.84
CA LEU A 389 -11.83 5.12 9.60
C LEU A 389 -13.24 4.55 9.34
N LYS A 390 -14.26 5.38 9.05
CA LYS A 390 -15.62 4.88 8.78
C LYS A 390 -15.68 4.10 7.44
N ARG A 391 -15.20 2.83 7.49
CA ARG A 391 -15.55 1.65 6.68
C ARG A 391 -15.45 1.80 5.16
N THR A 392 -14.36 2.43 4.73
CA THR A 392 -13.81 2.49 3.38
C THR A 392 -12.96 1.23 3.15
N PRO A 393 -13.30 0.18 2.36
CA PRO A 393 -14.36 -0.01 1.37
C PRO A 393 -15.01 -1.44 1.35
N PHE A 394 -14.92 -2.24 2.41
CA PHE A 394 -15.49 -3.61 2.49
C PHE A 394 -16.98 -3.66 2.11
N MET A 395 -17.77 -2.66 2.51
CA MET A 395 -19.20 -2.57 2.19
C MET A 395 -19.48 -2.37 0.69
N LEU A 396 -18.60 -1.68 -0.04
CA LEU A 396 -18.73 -1.49 -1.49
C LEU A 396 -18.11 -2.65 -2.28
N GLN A 397 -17.09 -3.33 -1.74
CA GLN A 397 -16.61 -4.59 -2.31
C GLN A 397 -17.69 -5.69 -2.24
N LEU A 398 -18.51 -5.72 -1.18
CA LEU A 398 -19.71 -6.57 -1.10
C LEU A 398 -20.80 -6.15 -2.10
N ALA A 399 -20.94 -4.86 -2.38
CA ALA A 399 -21.86 -4.33 -3.40
C ALA A 399 -21.43 -4.70 -4.82
N ALA A 400 -20.14 -4.60 -5.12
CA ALA A 400 -19.52 -4.92 -6.41
C ALA A 400 -19.60 -6.41 -6.78
N LEU A 401 -19.79 -7.29 -5.80
CA LEU A 401 -20.04 -8.72 -5.99
C LEU A 401 -21.52 -9.06 -6.25
N ASP A 402 -22.38 -8.05 -6.43
CA ASP A 402 -23.83 -8.20 -6.60
C ASP A 402 -24.55 -8.84 -5.38
N LEU A 403 -23.85 -8.93 -4.24
CA LEU A 403 -24.35 -9.48 -2.97
C LEU A 403 -25.14 -8.44 -2.16
N ARG A 404 -25.01 -7.14 -2.50
CA ARG A 404 -25.71 -6.00 -1.88
C ARG A 404 -25.99 -4.89 -2.90
N ARG A 405 -26.96 -5.10 -3.79
CA ARG A 405 -27.40 -4.09 -4.79
C ARG A 405 -27.88 -2.76 -4.18
N ASP A 406 -28.22 -2.74 -2.88
CA ASP A 406 -28.66 -1.59 -2.10
C ASP A 406 -27.53 -0.65 -1.67
N ALA A 407 -26.26 -1.05 -1.78
CA ALA A 407 -25.12 -0.25 -1.33
C ALA A 407 -24.69 0.84 -2.33
N TYR A 408 -25.05 0.73 -3.61
CA TYR A 408 -24.87 1.78 -4.63
C TYR A 408 -25.99 2.82 -4.56
N CYS A 409 -26.01 3.59 -3.47
CA CYS A 409 -26.99 4.65 -3.27
C CYS A 409 -26.32 6.01 -3.05
N TRP A 410 -27.11 7.07 -3.18
CA TRP A 410 -26.67 8.44 -2.99
C TRP A 410 -25.97 8.66 -1.65
N GLU A 411 -26.49 8.09 -0.56
CA GLU A 411 -25.93 8.31 0.78
C GLU A 411 -24.52 7.72 0.93
N THR A 412 -24.26 6.56 0.31
CA THR A 412 -22.92 5.97 0.28
C THR A 412 -21.96 6.86 -0.51
N PHE A 413 -22.36 7.31 -1.70
CA PHE A 413 -21.57 8.24 -2.50
C PHE A 413 -21.28 9.54 -1.75
N ARG A 414 -22.32 10.16 -1.19
CA ARG A 414 -22.26 11.41 -0.42
C ARG A 414 -21.25 11.31 0.72
N LYS A 415 -21.25 10.20 1.48
CA LYS A 415 -20.30 10.01 2.59
C LYS A 415 -18.84 10.06 2.12
N TYR A 416 -18.50 9.30 1.08
CA TYR A 416 -17.12 9.29 0.55
C TYR A 416 -16.76 10.60 -0.13
N PHE A 417 -17.70 11.20 -0.87
CA PHE A 417 -17.50 12.49 -1.51
C PHE A 417 -17.29 13.61 -0.47
N VAL A 418 -18.01 13.62 0.64
CA VAL A 418 -17.77 14.56 1.75
C VAL A 418 -16.40 14.31 2.36
N ALA A 419 -16.12 13.07 2.77
CA ALA A 419 -14.88 12.71 3.45
C ALA A 419 -13.63 13.05 2.62
N ILE A 420 -13.64 12.75 1.32
CA ILE A 420 -12.50 13.02 0.43
C ILE A 420 -12.30 14.52 0.20
N ASN A 421 -13.36 15.33 0.23
CA ASN A 421 -13.28 16.78 -0.03
C ASN A 421 -12.95 17.59 1.23
N GLU A 422 -13.31 17.13 2.42
CA GLU A 422 -12.94 17.81 3.67
C GLU A 422 -11.45 17.72 4.00
N ARG A 423 -10.77 16.71 3.46
CA ARG A 423 -9.34 16.48 3.68
C ARG A 423 -8.44 17.39 2.87
N VAL A 424 -7.17 17.46 3.23
CA VAL A 424 -6.12 18.22 2.55
C VAL A 424 -5.39 17.32 1.56
N CYS A 425 -5.12 17.85 0.37
CA CYS A 425 -4.42 17.17 -0.72
C CYS A 425 -3.29 18.06 -1.24
N SER A 426 -2.19 17.45 -1.69
CA SER A 426 -1.11 18.18 -2.36
C SER A 426 -1.47 18.50 -3.82
N ASN A 427 -2.25 17.64 -4.47
CA ASN A 427 -2.84 17.90 -5.79
C ASN A 427 -4.36 17.69 -5.72
N ASN A 428 -5.14 18.62 -6.28
CA ASN A 428 -6.61 18.52 -6.25
C ASN A 428 -7.15 17.29 -7.01
N VAL A 429 -6.43 16.78 -8.00
CA VAL A 429 -6.81 15.55 -8.72
C VAL A 429 -6.82 14.32 -7.80
N ASP A 430 -6.04 14.33 -6.72
CA ASP A 430 -5.98 13.26 -5.72
C ASP A 430 -7.34 12.96 -5.10
N ARG A 431 -8.22 13.98 -5.03
CA ARG A 431 -9.59 13.80 -4.52
C ARG A 431 -10.43 12.90 -5.41
N VAL A 432 -10.34 13.09 -6.72
CA VAL A 432 -11.08 12.25 -7.67
C VAL A 432 -10.50 10.84 -7.67
N ASN A 433 -9.17 10.73 -7.71
CA ASN A 433 -8.51 9.43 -7.71
C ASN A 433 -8.79 8.63 -6.43
N GLY A 434 -8.75 9.29 -5.27
CA GLY A 434 -9.08 8.63 -4.02
C GLY A 434 -10.55 8.25 -3.92
N LEU A 435 -11.46 9.09 -4.40
CA LEU A 435 -12.88 8.72 -4.49
C LEU A 435 -13.08 7.48 -5.38
N ASN A 436 -12.39 7.39 -6.52
CA ASN A 436 -12.49 6.24 -7.42
C ASN A 436 -12.12 4.93 -6.74
N PHE A 437 -11.05 4.93 -5.94
CA PHE A 437 -10.68 3.77 -5.15
C PHE A 437 -11.73 3.44 -4.09
N LEU A 438 -12.20 4.45 -3.35
CA LEU A 438 -13.22 4.26 -2.30
C LEU A 438 -14.54 3.73 -2.86
N LEU A 439 -14.89 4.12 -4.09
CA LEU A 439 -16.06 3.64 -4.82
C LEU A 439 -15.87 2.25 -5.45
N CYS A 440 -14.70 1.63 -5.29
CA CYS A 440 -14.34 0.34 -5.86
C CYS A 440 -14.55 0.25 -7.39
N LEU A 441 -14.22 1.32 -8.13
CA LEU A 441 -14.38 1.30 -9.59
C LEU A 441 -13.51 0.20 -10.21
N ASP A 442 -14.11 -0.69 -11.00
CA ASP A 442 -13.43 -1.62 -11.91
C ASP A 442 -14.11 -1.56 -13.30
N PRO A 443 -13.43 -1.04 -14.33
CA PRO A 443 -12.06 -0.53 -14.30
C PRO A 443 -11.94 0.82 -13.56
N ILE A 444 -10.71 1.22 -13.21
CA ILE A 444 -10.41 2.53 -12.59
C ILE A 444 -9.68 3.43 -13.61
N PRO A 445 -9.90 4.76 -13.65
CA PRO A 445 -9.21 5.62 -14.61
C PRO A 445 -7.71 5.73 -14.29
N VAL A 446 -6.87 5.90 -15.31
CA VAL A 446 -5.44 6.21 -15.07
C VAL A 446 -5.27 7.56 -14.38
N TYR A 447 -4.24 7.66 -13.54
CA TYR A 447 -3.87 8.92 -12.89
C TYR A 447 -3.15 9.84 -13.89
N GLN A 448 -3.50 11.13 -13.86
CA GLN A 448 -2.89 12.16 -14.68
C GLN A 448 -2.69 13.41 -13.82
N GLU A 449 -1.44 13.65 -13.43
CA GLU A 449 -1.10 14.66 -12.43
C GLU A 449 -1.49 16.09 -12.86
N ASN A 450 -1.38 16.41 -14.14
CA ASN A 450 -1.60 17.75 -14.68
C ASN A 450 -3.05 18.00 -15.10
N ASP A 451 -3.98 17.09 -14.77
CA ASP A 451 -5.38 17.30 -15.09
C ASP A 451 -6.05 18.31 -14.18
N THR A 452 -7.17 18.83 -14.67
CA THR A 452 -8.13 19.52 -13.79
C THR A 452 -9.00 18.48 -13.08
N VAL A 453 -9.54 18.85 -11.92
CA VAL A 453 -10.50 18.04 -11.18
C VAL A 453 -11.67 17.63 -12.07
N GLU A 454 -12.19 18.55 -12.87
CA GLU A 454 -13.31 18.26 -13.79
C GLU A 454 -12.93 17.24 -14.85
N LYS A 455 -11.76 17.36 -15.48
CA LYS A 455 -11.32 16.36 -16.48
C LYS A 455 -11.18 14.97 -15.86
N ALA A 456 -10.62 14.88 -14.65
CA ALA A 456 -10.52 13.62 -13.93
C ALA A 456 -11.90 13.06 -13.57
N TRP A 457 -12.82 13.91 -13.13
CA TRP A 457 -14.18 13.53 -12.79
C TRP A 457 -14.96 13.04 -14.01
N THR A 458 -14.90 13.74 -15.15
CA THR A 458 -15.57 13.31 -16.39
C THR A 458 -15.15 11.89 -16.81
N ARG A 459 -13.86 11.56 -16.70
CA ARG A 459 -13.39 10.19 -16.98
C ARG A 459 -13.97 9.16 -16.01
N SER A 460 -14.01 9.51 -14.73
CA SER A 460 -14.54 8.66 -13.66
C SER A 460 -16.04 8.44 -13.83
N TRP A 461 -16.79 9.50 -14.13
CA TRP A 461 -18.24 9.48 -14.42
C TRP A 461 -18.58 8.49 -15.54
N SER A 462 -17.79 8.49 -16.61
CA SER A 462 -18.01 7.63 -17.78
C SER A 462 -17.92 6.12 -17.50
N ILE A 463 -17.39 5.73 -16.34
CA ILE A 463 -17.23 4.33 -15.92
C ILE A 463 -17.87 4.02 -14.57
N LEU A 464 -18.65 4.95 -14.00
CA LEU A 464 -19.40 4.69 -12.78
C LEU A 464 -20.43 3.58 -13.01
N HIS A 465 -20.65 2.76 -11.99
CA HIS A 465 -21.71 1.76 -12.01
C HIS A 465 -23.07 2.43 -12.26
N GLU A 466 -23.87 1.86 -13.17
CA GLU A 466 -25.12 2.47 -13.65
C GLU A 466 -26.08 2.85 -12.51
N GLY A 467 -26.19 1.99 -11.49
CA GLY A 467 -27.03 2.25 -10.32
C GLY A 467 -26.58 3.49 -9.53
N LEU A 468 -25.26 3.69 -9.41
CA LEU A 468 -24.69 4.84 -8.70
C LEU A 468 -24.88 6.13 -9.51
N SER A 469 -24.61 6.08 -10.82
CA SER A 469 -24.84 7.21 -11.72
C SER A 469 -26.30 7.66 -11.68
N LYS A 470 -27.25 6.71 -11.78
CA LYS A 470 -28.69 7.00 -11.66
C LYS A 470 -29.05 7.63 -10.31
N ALA A 471 -28.51 7.13 -9.21
CA ALA A 471 -28.77 7.70 -7.89
C ALA A 471 -28.30 9.16 -7.79
N ILE A 472 -27.13 9.47 -8.33
CA ILE A 472 -26.59 10.83 -8.38
C ILE A 472 -27.44 11.72 -9.30
N GLN A 473 -27.81 11.23 -10.49
CA GLN A 473 -28.65 11.96 -11.44
C GLN A 473 -30.02 12.33 -10.85
N VAL A 474 -30.67 11.40 -10.14
CA VAL A 474 -31.97 11.63 -9.49
C VAL A 474 -31.87 12.70 -8.42
N GLU A 475 -30.83 12.65 -7.59
CA GLU A 475 -30.62 13.62 -6.52
C GLU A 475 -30.35 15.03 -7.07
N LEU A 476 -29.42 15.15 -8.02
CA LEU A 476 -29.00 16.46 -8.54
C LEU A 476 -29.93 17.00 -9.63
N LYS A 477 -30.79 16.14 -10.22
CA LYS A 477 -31.62 16.45 -11.39
C LYS A 477 -30.79 16.91 -12.60
N LEU A 478 -29.62 16.32 -12.77
CA LEU A 478 -28.67 16.58 -13.87
C LEU A 478 -28.32 15.25 -14.55
N SER A 479 -28.16 15.26 -15.88
CA SER A 479 -27.78 14.06 -16.63
C SER A 479 -26.30 13.72 -16.44
N GLU A 480 -25.42 14.71 -16.42
CA GLU A 480 -23.99 14.56 -16.23
C GLU A 480 -23.50 15.67 -15.28
N PRO A 481 -23.61 15.47 -13.96
CA PRO A 481 -23.20 16.47 -12.99
C PRO A 481 -21.68 16.65 -13.00
N THR A 482 -21.23 17.89 -12.97
CA THR A 482 -19.81 18.25 -12.80
C THR A 482 -19.35 18.02 -11.36
N TRP A 483 -18.04 18.03 -11.12
CA TRP A 483 -17.53 17.98 -9.75
C TRP A 483 -17.97 19.21 -8.96
N GLN A 484 -18.01 20.37 -9.61
CA GLN A 484 -18.49 21.61 -9.01
C GLN A 484 -19.98 21.55 -8.64
N ASP A 485 -20.82 20.90 -9.44
CA ASP A 485 -22.25 20.71 -9.11
C ASP A 485 -22.41 19.93 -7.80
N LEU A 486 -21.62 18.87 -7.62
CA LEU A 486 -21.62 18.07 -6.39
C LEU A 486 -21.17 18.88 -5.17
N LEU A 487 -20.11 19.68 -5.31
CA LEU A 487 -19.64 20.57 -4.24
C LEU A 487 -20.72 21.60 -3.86
N ASN A 488 -21.37 22.19 -4.86
CA ASN A 488 -22.42 23.19 -4.67
C ASN A 488 -23.66 22.58 -3.98
N HIS A 489 -24.12 21.42 -4.45
CA HIS A 489 -25.27 20.70 -3.89
C HIS A 489 -25.05 20.34 -2.41
N LEU A 490 -23.85 19.85 -2.09
CA LEU A 490 -23.49 19.44 -0.75
C LEU A 490 -22.97 20.59 0.14
N LYS A 491 -22.79 21.79 -0.42
CA LYS A 491 -22.25 22.98 0.26
C LYS A 491 -20.87 22.73 0.89
N ILE A 492 -19.99 22.03 0.17
CA ILE A 492 -18.65 21.68 0.62
C ILE A 492 -17.65 22.72 0.13
N THR A 493 -16.77 23.17 1.01
CA THR A 493 -15.55 23.90 0.64
C THR A 493 -14.36 22.95 0.78
N PRO A 494 -13.68 22.56 -0.31
CA PRO A 494 -12.57 21.61 -0.24
C PRO A 494 -11.45 22.03 0.72
N GLY A 495 -10.89 21.06 1.45
CA GLY A 495 -9.81 21.28 2.42
C GLY A 495 -10.25 22.00 3.70
N LYS A 496 -11.55 22.22 3.90
CA LYS A 496 -12.09 22.75 5.15
C LYS A 496 -13.05 21.72 5.75
N PRO A 497 -12.70 21.08 6.88
CA PRO A 497 -13.61 20.15 7.53
C PRO A 497 -14.90 20.89 7.93
N SER A 498 -16.06 20.31 7.63
CA SER A 498 -17.32 20.88 8.08
C SER A 498 -17.44 20.71 9.60
N PRO A 499 -18.10 21.64 10.32
CA PRO A 499 -18.38 21.47 11.74
C PRO A 499 -19.24 20.23 12.08
N ARG A 500 -19.78 19.54 11.07
CA ARG A 500 -20.81 18.49 11.21
C ARG A 500 -20.27 17.05 11.21
N VAL A 501 -19.01 16.81 10.86
CA VAL A 501 -18.45 15.45 10.79
C VAL A 501 -17.91 14.95 12.13
N MET A 502 -17.82 15.82 13.13
CA MET A 502 -17.73 15.39 14.51
C MET A 502 -19.10 14.86 14.94
N GLY A 503 -19.34 13.57 14.68
CA GLY A 503 -20.43 12.77 15.27
C GLY A 503 -20.27 12.60 16.79
N VAL A 504 -19.93 13.70 17.46
CA VAL A 504 -20.25 13.94 18.85
C VAL A 504 -21.66 14.51 18.77
N ASP A 505 -22.66 13.64 18.96
CA ASP A 505 -23.96 14.13 19.39
C ASP A 505 -23.67 15.09 20.55
N LYS A 506 -23.96 16.38 20.38
CA LYS A 506 -24.03 17.27 21.55
C LYS A 506 -25.03 16.61 22.52
N PRO A 507 -24.70 16.54 23.82
CA PRO A 507 -25.49 15.80 24.79
C PRO A 507 -26.99 16.14 24.74
#